data_AF-A0A3N5ZDY9-F1
#
_entry.id   AF-A0A3N5ZDY9-F1
#
_cell.length_a   1.000
_cell.length_b   1.000
_cell.length_c   1.000
_cell.angle_alpha   90.00
_cell.angle_beta   90.00
_cell.angle_gamma   90.00
#
_symmetry.space_group_name_H-M   'P 1'
#
loop_
_entity.id
_entity.type
_entity.pdbx_description
1 polymer ?
#
loop_
_entity_poly.entity_id
_entity_poly.type
_entity_poly.pdbx_seq_one_letter_code
_entity_poly.pdbx_strand_id
1 'polypeptide(L)'
;MNSRVHRYSLVRRPSRLTVPYIVLLAGLLATTAIAFYSNRLGRAREAIGFESATEQIKFTVASRIDTYVALLRATSGLFAASDSVTLPDFSRFVQRLDPRGRYPGIYGIGYSRRIAADELPSLVASMRARGFSDFRVWPSDRRAVYHSIIYLEPLDRRNRAAIGYDMFTEPV
;
A
#
# COMPACT_ATOMS: atom_id res chain seq x y z
N MET A 1 14.06 72.36 76.25
CA MET A 1 13.91 73.25 75.07
C MET A 1 14.42 72.48 73.86
N ASN A 2 13.54 72.24 72.89
CA ASN A 2 13.71 71.70 71.53
C ASN A 2 15.14 71.81 70.94
N SER A 3 15.64 70.87 70.15
CA SER A 3 15.05 70.52 68.84
C SER A 3 15.56 69.19 68.23
N ARG A 4 14.60 68.44 67.68
CA ARG A 4 14.77 67.33 66.72
C ARG A 4 15.36 67.88 65.41
N VAL A 5 16.34 67.22 64.79
CA VAL A 5 16.43 67.20 63.31
C VAL A 5 17.04 65.88 62.78
N HIS A 6 16.14 65.11 62.18
CA HIS A 6 16.20 64.21 61.02
C HIS A 6 17.37 63.23 60.79
N ARG A 7 17.09 61.96 61.10
CA ARG A 7 17.59 60.80 60.34
C ARG A 7 17.06 60.89 58.90
N TYR A 8 17.93 61.18 57.94
CA TYR A 8 17.63 60.93 56.53
C TYR A 8 17.67 59.41 56.29
N SER A 9 16.49 58.80 56.17
CA SER A 9 16.36 57.48 55.58
C SER A 9 16.80 57.57 54.12
N LEU A 10 17.95 56.97 53.81
CA LEU A 10 18.38 56.73 52.43
C LEU A 10 17.39 55.75 51.80
N VAL A 11 16.29 56.29 51.25
CA VAL A 11 15.46 55.59 50.28
C VAL A 11 16.37 55.32 49.10
N ARG A 12 16.87 54.09 49.02
CA ARG A 12 17.73 53.58 47.96
C ARG A 12 16.92 53.70 46.66
N ARG A 13 17.07 54.82 45.95
CA ARG A 13 16.48 55.02 44.62
C ARG A 13 16.91 53.82 43.79
N PRO A 14 15.98 53.03 43.22
CA PRO A 14 16.38 51.97 42.31
C PRO A 14 17.21 52.63 41.21
N SER A 15 18.44 52.13 41.01
CA SER A 15 19.30 52.65 39.96
C SER A 15 18.52 52.55 38.64
N ARG A 16 18.59 53.57 37.78
CA ARG A 16 17.86 53.63 36.49
C ARG A 16 18.14 52.45 35.56
N LEU A 17 19.05 51.55 35.96
CA LEU A 17 19.45 50.33 35.30
C LEU A 17 18.65 49.08 35.74
N THR A 18 17.92 49.07 36.86
CA THR A 18 17.18 47.86 37.31
C THR A 18 15.90 47.60 36.53
N VAL A 19 15.19 48.67 36.12
CA VAL A 19 13.96 48.59 35.33
C VAL A 19 14.14 47.83 34.01
N PRO A 20 15.16 48.12 33.16
CA PRO A 20 15.36 47.38 31.91
C PRO A 20 15.69 45.90 32.14
N TYR A 21 16.41 45.53 33.21
CA TYR A 21 16.67 44.13 33.53
C TYR A 21 15.40 43.38 33.96
N ILE A 22 14.48 44.03 34.69
CA ILE A 22 13.20 43.43 35.08
C ILE A 22 12.33 43.18 33.85
N VAL A 23 12.25 44.15 32.93
CA VAL A 23 11.50 44.00 31.68
C VAL A 23 12.10 42.89 30.82
N LEU A 24 13.43 42.82 30.72
CA LEU A 24 14.12 41.73 30.01
C LEU A 24 13.80 40.36 30.63
N LEU A 25 13.87 40.25 31.97
CA LEU A 25 13.58 39.00 32.68
C LEU A 25 12.12 38.57 32.47
N ALA A 26 11.18 39.51 32.57
CA ALA A 26 9.77 39.26 32.34
C ALA A 26 9.49 38.81 30.90
N GLY A 27 10.10 39.48 29.91
CA GLY A 27 10.00 39.11 28.50
C GLY A 27 10.61 37.74 28.19
N LEU A 28 11.76 37.42 28.81
CA LEU A 28 12.39 36.11 28.67
C LEU A 28 11.53 35.01 29.27
N LEU A 29 11.03 35.20 30.49
CA LEU A 29 10.14 34.23 31.16
C LEU A 29 8.84 34.01 30.37
N ALA A 30 8.22 35.08 29.86
CA ALA A 30 7.03 34.97 29.02
C ALA A 30 7.33 34.20 27.72
N THR A 31 8.44 34.51 27.05
CA THR A 31 8.87 33.82 25.82
C THR A 31 9.14 32.34 26.08
N THR A 32 9.86 32.01 27.15
CA THR A 32 10.15 30.62 27.53
C THR A 32 8.87 29.85 27.89
N ALA A 33 7.95 30.48 28.61
CA ALA A 33 6.66 29.87 28.96
C ALA A 33 5.81 29.57 27.71
N ILE A 34 5.72 30.54 26.78
CA ILE A 34 5.00 30.37 25.51
C ILE A 34 5.64 29.27 24.66
N ALA A 35 6.98 29.27 24.53
CA ALA A 35 7.72 28.27 23.78
C ALA A 35 7.54 26.86 24.37
N PHE A 36 7.57 26.72 25.69
CA PHE A 36 7.35 25.44 26.37
C PHE A 36 5.94 24.91 26.15
N TYR A 37 4.92 25.78 26.27
CA TYR A 37 3.52 25.40 26.02
C TYR A 37 3.28 25.02 24.56
N SER A 38 3.85 25.79 23.61
CA SER A 38 3.77 25.51 22.17
C SER A 38 4.43 24.19 21.80
N ASN A 39 5.61 23.89 22.35
CA ASN A 39 6.32 22.63 22.11
C ASN A 39 5.56 21.40 22.66
N ARG A 40 4.87 21.55 23.80
CA ARG A 40 4.02 20.47 24.35
C ARG A 40 2.81 20.18 23.47
N LEU A 41 2.18 21.21 22.91
CA LEU A 41 1.10 21.05 21.93
C LEU A 41 1.59 20.49 20.59
N GLY A 42 2.80 20.88 20.15
CA GLY A 42 3.41 20.40 18.91
C GLY A 42 3.63 18.89 18.89
N ARG A 43 4.25 18.34 19.94
CA ARG A 43 4.56 16.90 20.01
C ARG A 43 3.31 16.01 20.04
N ALA A 44 2.26 16.44 20.74
CA ALA A 44 1.00 15.69 20.78
C ALA A 44 0.31 15.67 19.40
N ARG A 45 0.37 16.78 18.66
CA ARG A 45 -0.15 16.87 17.29
C ARG A 45 0.64 16.01 16.31
N GLU A 46 1.97 15.96 16.45
CA GLU A 46 2.83 15.10 15.64
C GLU A 46 2.52 13.61 15.85
N ALA A 47 2.33 13.18 17.09
CA ALA A 47 1.97 11.79 17.41
C ALA A 47 0.60 11.40 16.83
N ILE A 48 -0.43 12.24 17.01
CA ILE A 48 -1.77 12.01 16.47
C ILE A 48 -1.74 11.97 14.93
N GLY A 49 -0.99 12.88 14.31
CA GLY A 49 -0.83 12.92 12.85
C GLY A 49 -0.12 11.66 12.32
N PHE A 50 0.91 11.20 13.00
CA PHE A 50 1.64 9.98 12.66
C PHE A 50 0.76 8.73 12.79
N GLU A 51 0.00 8.62 13.89
CA GLU A 51 -0.90 7.48 14.12
C GLU A 51 -2.02 7.44 13.08
N SER A 52 -2.66 8.59 12.81
CA SER A 52 -3.70 8.71 11.77
C SER A 52 -3.18 8.34 10.39
N ALA A 53 -1.98 8.81 10.03
CA ALA A 53 -1.35 8.46 8.76
C ALA A 53 -1.04 6.95 8.67
N THR A 54 -0.56 6.36 9.77
CA THR A 54 -0.27 4.92 9.84
C THR A 54 -1.53 4.09 9.69
N GLU A 55 -2.61 4.45 10.37
CA GLU A 55 -3.91 3.78 10.24
C GLU A 55 -4.48 3.91 8.83
N GLN A 56 -4.40 5.08 8.22
CA GLN A 56 -4.86 5.31 6.87
C GLN A 56 -4.09 4.45 5.84
N ILE A 57 -2.78 4.31 6.01
CA ILE A 57 -1.96 3.44 5.16
C ILE A 57 -2.37 1.98 5.34
N LYS A 58 -2.51 1.50 6.59
CA LYS A 58 -2.96 0.13 6.88
C LYS A 58 -4.31 -0.16 6.24
N PHE A 59 -5.28 0.73 6.42
CA PHE A 59 -6.61 0.62 5.84
C PHE A 59 -6.55 0.57 4.31
N THR A 60 -5.77 1.46 3.69
CA THR A 60 -5.61 1.52 2.24
C THR A 60 -5.02 0.22 1.68
N VAL A 61 -4.02 -0.36 2.35
CA VAL A 61 -3.42 -1.63 1.93
C VAL A 61 -4.42 -2.78 2.07
N ALA A 62 -5.10 -2.89 3.21
CA ALA A 62 -6.10 -3.94 3.44
C ALA A 62 -7.24 -3.86 2.40
N SER A 63 -7.78 -2.66 2.17
CA SER A 63 -8.84 -2.42 1.19
C SER A 63 -8.42 -2.80 -0.24
N ARG A 64 -7.16 -2.56 -0.62
CA ARG A 64 -6.63 -3.01 -1.92
C ARG A 64 -6.55 -4.53 -2.02
N ILE A 65 -6.10 -5.21 -0.97
CA ILE A 65 -6.04 -6.67 -0.93
C ILE A 65 -7.45 -7.27 -1.07
N ASP A 66 -8.42 -6.76 -0.31
CA ASP A 66 -9.81 -7.21 -0.41
C ASP A 66 -10.40 -7.03 -1.81
N THR A 67 -10.05 -5.92 -2.47
CA THR A 67 -10.42 -5.66 -3.86
C THR A 67 -9.83 -6.71 -4.80
N TYR A 68 -8.55 -7.07 -4.63
CA TYR A 68 -7.90 -8.10 -5.45
C TYR A 68 -8.50 -9.49 -5.19
N VAL A 69 -8.85 -9.81 -3.94
CA VAL A 69 -9.57 -11.05 -3.61
C VAL A 69 -10.94 -11.09 -4.28
N ALA A 70 -11.69 -9.97 -4.28
CA ALA A 70 -12.97 -9.88 -4.95
C ALA A 70 -12.86 -10.12 -6.47
N LEU A 71 -11.81 -9.60 -7.12
CA LEU A 71 -11.49 -9.85 -8.53
C LEU A 71 -11.21 -11.32 -8.81
N LEU A 72 -10.41 -11.98 -7.97
CA LEU A 72 -10.12 -13.40 -8.10
C LEU A 72 -11.39 -14.24 -7.90
N ARG A 73 -12.25 -13.88 -6.95
CA ARG A 73 -13.56 -14.52 -6.75
C ARG A 73 -14.48 -14.33 -7.93
N ALA A 74 -14.56 -13.12 -8.50
CA ALA A 74 -15.36 -12.86 -9.70
C ALA A 74 -14.85 -13.68 -10.90
N THR A 75 -13.52 -13.76 -11.06
CA THR A 75 -12.89 -14.59 -12.11
C THR A 75 -13.17 -16.07 -11.90
N SER A 76 -13.06 -16.57 -10.66
CA SER A 76 -13.45 -17.94 -10.32
C SER A 76 -14.92 -18.21 -10.58
N GLY A 77 -15.79 -17.23 -10.31
CA GLY A 77 -17.23 -17.30 -10.58
C GLY A 77 -17.55 -17.48 -12.07
N LEU A 78 -16.77 -16.87 -12.98
CA LEU A 78 -16.92 -17.08 -14.43
C LEU A 78 -16.78 -18.56 -14.80
N PHE A 79 -15.76 -19.23 -14.28
CA PHE A 79 -15.51 -20.65 -14.55
C PHE A 79 -16.48 -21.57 -13.80
N ALA A 80 -16.97 -21.17 -12.62
CA ALA A 80 -17.94 -21.95 -11.87
C ALA A 80 -19.35 -21.90 -12.48
N ALA A 81 -19.72 -20.81 -13.15
CA ALA A 81 -21.05 -20.59 -13.71
C ALA A 81 -21.17 -20.96 -15.20
N SER A 82 -20.10 -21.44 -15.84
CA SER A 82 -20.08 -21.76 -17.27
C SER A 82 -19.58 -23.20 -17.50
N ASP A 83 -20.24 -23.94 -18.39
CA ASP A 83 -19.81 -25.30 -18.77
C ASP A 83 -18.42 -25.31 -19.42
N SER A 84 -18.12 -24.25 -20.18
CA SER A 84 -16.80 -24.01 -20.74
C SER A 84 -16.56 -22.51 -20.89
N VAL A 85 -15.30 -22.09 -20.71
CA VAL A 85 -14.87 -20.71 -20.91
C VAL A 85 -13.81 -20.70 -22.02
N THR A 86 -14.13 -20.06 -23.14
CA THR A 86 -13.18 -19.90 -24.24
C THR A 86 -12.22 -18.73 -23.99
N LEU A 87 -11.10 -18.69 -24.70
CA LEU A 87 -10.16 -17.56 -24.59
C LEU A 87 -10.82 -16.20 -24.93
N PRO A 88 -11.64 -16.07 -25.99
CA PRO A 88 -12.40 -14.85 -26.23
C PRO A 88 -13.38 -14.48 -25.10
N ASP A 89 -14.01 -15.45 -24.44
CA ASP A 89 -14.90 -15.18 -23.31
C ASP A 89 -14.13 -14.61 -22.12
N PHE A 90 -13.00 -15.24 -21.81
CA PHE A 90 -12.09 -14.77 -20.76
C PHE A 90 -11.56 -13.37 -21.07
N SER A 91 -11.14 -13.11 -22.31
CA SER A 91 -10.66 -11.79 -22.73
C SER A 91 -11.74 -10.73 -22.56
N ARG A 92 -12.97 -10.98 -23.03
CA ARG A 92 -14.09 -10.06 -22.86
C ARG A 92 -14.44 -9.81 -21.40
N PHE A 93 -14.37 -10.84 -20.56
CA PHE A 93 -14.59 -10.72 -19.13
C PHE A 93 -13.53 -9.83 -18.47
N VAL A 94 -12.24 -10.09 -18.71
CA VAL A 94 -11.15 -9.29 -18.13
C VAL A 94 -11.17 -7.84 -18.64
N GLN A 95 -11.48 -7.62 -19.92
CA GLN A 95 -11.65 -6.27 -20.46
C GLN A 95 -12.80 -5.50 -19.78
N ARG A 96 -13.91 -6.16 -19.45
CA ARG A 96 -15.04 -5.54 -18.71
C ARG A 96 -14.69 -5.21 -17.25
N LEU A 97 -13.81 -5.98 -16.62
CA LEU A 97 -13.30 -5.65 -15.29
C LEU A 97 -12.42 -4.39 -15.30
N ASP A 98 -11.83 -4.06 -16.45
CA ASP A 98 -10.88 -2.95 -16.65
C ASP A 98 -9.79 -2.90 -15.56
N PRO A 99 -8.95 -3.94 -15.43
CA PRO A 99 -7.95 -3.98 -14.38
C PRO A 99 -6.89 -2.90 -14.50
N ARG A 100 -6.61 -2.40 -15.70
CA ARG A 100 -5.64 -1.31 -15.88
C ARG A 100 -6.21 0.04 -15.40
N GLY A 101 -7.47 0.34 -15.66
CA GLY A 101 -8.09 1.59 -15.22
C GLY A 101 -8.54 1.58 -13.77
N ARG A 102 -9.12 0.47 -13.30
CA ARG A 102 -9.75 0.37 -11.97
C ARG A 102 -8.85 -0.20 -10.88
N TYR A 103 -7.86 -1.01 -11.25
CA TYR A 103 -7.08 -1.80 -10.29
C TYR A 103 -5.56 -1.62 -10.51
N PRO A 104 -5.02 -0.41 -10.26
CA PRO A 104 -3.60 -0.16 -10.41
C PRO A 104 -2.78 -1.11 -9.54
N GLY A 105 -1.67 -1.62 -10.09
CA GLY A 105 -0.80 -2.61 -9.44
C GLY A 105 -1.04 -4.06 -9.87
N ILE A 106 -2.14 -4.36 -10.57
CA ILE A 106 -2.37 -5.69 -11.16
C ILE A 106 -1.67 -5.78 -12.52
N TYR A 107 -0.80 -6.77 -12.69
CA TYR A 107 -0.11 -7.04 -13.97
C TYR A 107 -0.92 -7.88 -14.96
N GLY A 108 -1.88 -8.64 -14.45
CA GLY A 108 -2.79 -9.43 -15.27
C GLY A 108 -3.69 -10.32 -14.42
N ILE A 109 -4.72 -10.86 -15.07
CA ILE A 109 -5.60 -11.88 -14.50
C ILE A 109 -5.43 -13.13 -15.35
N GLY A 110 -5.13 -14.25 -14.70
CA GLY A 110 -4.85 -15.52 -15.36
C GLY A 110 -5.66 -16.67 -14.80
N TYR A 111 -5.75 -17.72 -15.60
CA TYR A 111 -6.34 -19.00 -15.22
C TYR A 111 -5.32 -20.11 -15.44
N SER A 112 -5.03 -20.83 -14.35
CA SER A 112 -4.22 -22.05 -14.37
C SER A 112 -5.12 -23.27 -14.33
N ARG A 113 -4.88 -24.22 -15.23
CA ARG A 113 -5.63 -25.47 -15.31
C ARG A 113 -4.82 -26.58 -14.67
N ARG A 114 -5.47 -27.36 -13.81
CA ARG A 114 -4.97 -28.66 -13.36
C ARG A 114 -5.02 -29.65 -14.54
N ILE A 115 -3.90 -30.28 -14.86
CA ILE A 115 -3.74 -31.14 -16.04
C ILE A 115 -3.09 -32.43 -15.58
N ALA A 116 -3.71 -33.58 -15.86
CA ALA A 116 -3.08 -34.87 -15.65
C ALA A 116 -2.01 -35.13 -16.73
N ALA A 117 -1.00 -35.95 -16.42
CA ALA A 117 0.13 -36.19 -17.32
C ALA A 117 -0.27 -36.74 -18.70
N ASP A 118 -1.34 -37.52 -18.77
CA ASP A 118 -1.94 -38.08 -19.97
C ASP A 118 -2.74 -37.06 -20.81
N GLU A 119 -3.28 -36.01 -20.17
CA GLU A 119 -3.98 -34.91 -20.83
C GLU A 119 -3.03 -33.83 -21.40
N LEU A 120 -1.75 -33.86 -21.02
CA LEU A 120 -0.78 -32.83 -21.41
C LEU A 120 -0.61 -32.71 -22.94
N PRO A 121 -0.45 -33.81 -23.72
CA PRO A 121 -0.29 -33.70 -25.17
C PRO A 121 -1.51 -33.08 -25.86
N SER A 122 -2.73 -33.41 -25.40
CA SER A 122 -3.97 -32.89 -25.98
C SER A 122 -4.15 -31.40 -25.70
N LEU A 123 -3.77 -30.93 -24.50
CA LEU A 123 -3.74 -29.51 -24.18
C LEU A 123 -2.75 -28.76 -25.07
N VAL A 124 -1.53 -29.28 -25.22
CA VAL A 124 -0.49 -28.63 -26.04
C VAL A 124 -0.97 -28.47 -27.48
N ALA A 125 -1.53 -29.53 -28.07
CA ALA A 125 -2.10 -29.46 -29.42
C ALA A 125 -3.24 -28.43 -29.52
N SER A 126 -4.15 -28.41 -28.54
CA SER A 126 -5.26 -27.45 -28.48
C SER A 126 -4.79 -25.99 -28.34
N MET A 127 -3.76 -25.73 -27.53
CA MET A 127 -3.22 -24.37 -27.36
C MET A 127 -2.50 -23.88 -28.62
N ARG A 128 -1.75 -24.77 -29.29
CA ARG A 128 -1.09 -24.45 -30.56
C ARG A 128 -2.10 -24.15 -31.67
N ALA A 129 -3.18 -24.93 -31.76
CA ALA A 129 -4.27 -24.68 -32.70
C ALA A 129 -4.99 -23.34 -32.45
N ARG A 130 -4.95 -22.82 -31.22
CA ARG A 130 -5.53 -21.52 -30.83
C ARG A 130 -4.59 -20.33 -31.03
N GLY A 131 -3.43 -20.52 -31.66
CA GLY A 131 -2.49 -19.45 -32.01
C GLY A 131 -1.29 -19.30 -31.07
N PHE A 132 -1.14 -20.17 -30.06
CA PHE A 132 0.08 -20.23 -29.25
C PHE A 132 1.04 -21.27 -29.82
N SER A 133 1.62 -21.00 -31.00
CA SER A 133 2.47 -21.94 -31.76
C SER A 133 3.60 -22.57 -30.93
N ASP A 134 4.20 -21.78 -30.04
CA ASP A 134 5.33 -22.19 -29.20
C ASP A 134 4.89 -22.69 -27.82
N PHE A 135 3.59 -22.96 -27.63
CA PHE A 135 3.07 -23.41 -26.34
C PHE A 135 3.76 -24.70 -25.90
N ARG A 136 4.24 -24.66 -24.66
CA ARG A 136 4.77 -25.79 -23.90
C ARG A 136 4.48 -25.56 -22.43
N VAL A 137 4.27 -26.63 -21.68
CA VAL A 137 4.28 -26.54 -20.22
C VAL A 137 5.72 -26.52 -19.74
N TRP A 138 6.08 -25.58 -18.87
CA TRP A 138 7.43 -25.42 -18.33
C TRP A 138 7.40 -25.06 -16.83
N PRO A 139 8.39 -25.50 -16.04
CA PRO A 139 9.48 -26.44 -16.38
C PRO A 139 8.99 -27.83 -16.80
N SER A 140 9.81 -28.54 -17.57
CA SER A 140 9.44 -29.82 -18.22
C SER A 140 9.60 -31.05 -17.32
N ASP A 141 9.58 -30.86 -16.00
CA ASP A 141 9.73 -31.97 -15.05
C ASP A 141 8.57 -32.94 -15.19
N ARG A 142 8.84 -34.25 -15.11
CA ARG A 142 7.77 -35.26 -15.14
C ARG A 142 7.02 -35.25 -13.81
N ARG A 143 5.73 -34.96 -13.87
CA ARG A 143 4.83 -34.87 -12.72
C ARG A 143 3.54 -35.59 -13.02
N ALA A 144 2.88 -36.11 -11.99
CA ALA A 144 1.55 -36.72 -12.13
C ALA A 144 0.50 -35.68 -12.52
N VAL A 145 0.68 -34.44 -12.06
CA VAL A 145 -0.25 -33.31 -12.25
C VAL A 145 0.56 -32.04 -12.49
N TYR A 146 0.07 -31.22 -13.41
CA TYR A 146 0.59 -29.88 -13.73
C TYR A 146 -0.47 -28.82 -13.46
N HIS A 147 -0.08 -27.61 -13.05
CA HIS A 147 -0.96 -26.44 -12.94
C HIS A 147 -0.46 -25.33 -13.87
N SER A 148 -0.69 -25.53 -15.17
CA SER A 148 -0.23 -24.60 -16.20
C SER A 148 -1.17 -23.43 -16.40
N ILE A 149 -0.62 -22.22 -16.51
CA ILE A 149 -1.33 -21.03 -16.99
C ILE A 149 -1.76 -21.27 -18.45
N ILE A 150 -3.07 -21.27 -18.71
CA ILE A 150 -3.61 -21.42 -20.07
C ILE A 150 -4.27 -20.15 -20.60
N TYR A 151 -4.76 -19.28 -19.72
CA TYR A 151 -5.26 -17.95 -20.07
C TYR A 151 -4.55 -16.91 -19.21
N LEU A 152 -4.17 -15.79 -19.81
CA LEU A 152 -3.60 -14.65 -19.10
C LEU A 152 -3.84 -13.39 -19.90
N GLU A 153 -4.47 -12.40 -19.27
CA GLU A 153 -4.80 -11.12 -19.88
C GLU A 153 -4.25 -9.97 -19.02
N PRO A 154 -3.77 -8.87 -19.63
CA PRO A 154 -3.70 -8.62 -21.08
C PRO A 154 -2.60 -9.43 -21.77
N LEU A 155 -2.78 -9.81 -23.04
CA LEU A 155 -1.78 -10.52 -23.86
C LEU A 155 -0.57 -9.67 -24.30
N ASP A 156 0.05 -8.95 -23.35
CA ASP A 156 1.31 -8.25 -23.59
C ASP A 156 2.52 -9.21 -23.65
N ARG A 157 3.72 -8.69 -23.90
CA ARG A 157 4.93 -9.52 -24.02
C ARG A 157 5.24 -10.29 -22.73
N ARG A 158 5.02 -9.67 -21.56
CA ARG A 158 5.30 -10.29 -20.25
C ARG A 158 4.34 -11.45 -20.00
N ASN A 159 3.06 -11.21 -20.18
CA ASN A 159 2.02 -12.20 -19.91
C ASN A 159 2.07 -13.35 -20.93
N ARG A 160 2.37 -13.08 -22.21
CA ARG A 160 2.58 -14.16 -23.19
C ARG A 160 3.72 -15.10 -22.81
N ALA A 161 4.78 -14.61 -22.18
CA ALA A 161 5.89 -15.45 -21.73
C ALA A 161 5.53 -16.35 -20.52
N ALA A 162 4.55 -15.94 -19.72
CA ALA A 162 4.07 -16.72 -18.57
C ALA A 162 3.05 -17.80 -18.94
N ILE A 163 2.42 -17.72 -20.11
CA ILE A 163 1.53 -18.78 -20.61
C ILE A 163 2.34 -20.08 -20.78
N GLY A 164 1.81 -21.18 -20.27
CA GLY A 164 2.51 -22.45 -20.18
C GLY A 164 3.33 -22.65 -18.91
N TYR A 165 3.49 -21.64 -18.06
CA TYR A 165 4.19 -21.82 -16.78
C TYR A 165 3.37 -22.70 -15.83
N ASP A 166 3.97 -23.77 -15.32
CA ASP A 166 3.42 -24.59 -14.24
C ASP A 166 3.66 -23.90 -12.90
N MET A 167 2.62 -23.31 -12.33
CA MET A 167 2.72 -22.58 -11.06
C MET A 167 2.96 -23.49 -9.86
N PHE A 168 2.81 -24.82 -10.02
CA PHE A 168 3.03 -25.78 -8.94
C PHE A 168 4.51 -26.17 -8.76
N THR A 169 5.42 -25.47 -9.44
CA THR A 169 6.86 -25.72 -9.35
C THR A 169 7.56 -24.88 -8.30
N GLU A 170 6.92 -23.81 -7.82
CA GLU A 170 7.42 -23.00 -6.71
C GLU A 170 7.01 -23.65 -5.38
N PRO A 171 7.95 -24.01 -4.49
CA PRO A 171 7.60 -24.48 -3.16
C PRO A 171 6.92 -23.37 -2.36
N VAL A 172 5.86 -23.72 -1.61
CA VAL A 172 5.17 -22.84 -0.64
C VAL A 172 5.82 -22.88 0.73
#